data_AF-A0A255Z480-F1
#
_entry.id   AF-A0A255Z480-F1
#
_cell.length_a   1.000
_cell.length_b   1.000
_cell.length_c   1.000
_cell.angle_alpha   90.00
_cell.angle_beta   90.00
_cell.angle_gamma   90.00
#
_symmetry.space_group_name_H-M   'P 1'
#
loop_
_entity.id
_entity.type
_entity.pdbx_description
1 polymer ?
#
loop_
_entity_poly.entity_id
_entity_poly.type
_entity_poly.pdbx_seq_one_letter_code
_entity_poly.pdbx_strand_id
1 'polypeptide(L)'
;MKLLIINGPNLNLLGKREPEVYGSLSFEKYLETLREQYPETVLDYYQSNIEGEIITTIQQADGVYKGIILNAGAYTHTSIGIADAIKAIQAPVVEVHISNTFSRETFRHQSFISPVASGIIIGFGLEGYGLAVRYFI
;
A
#
# COMPACT_ATOMS: atom_id res chain seq x y z
N MET A 1 -10.07 -1.98 -16.11
CA MET A 1 -8.76 -2.46 -15.58
C MET A 1 -8.91 -2.85 -14.11
N LYS A 2 -8.16 -3.82 -13.55
CA LYS A 2 -8.24 -4.17 -12.12
C LYS A 2 -6.91 -3.87 -11.40
N LEU A 3 -6.98 -3.13 -10.29
CA LEU A 3 -5.87 -2.92 -9.37
C LEU A 3 -6.28 -3.35 -7.97
N LEU A 4 -5.31 -3.83 -7.19
CA LEU A 4 -5.52 -4.21 -5.80
C LEU A 4 -4.76 -3.26 -4.88
N ILE A 5 -5.45 -2.68 -3.91
CA ILE A 5 -4.83 -1.92 -2.83
C ILE A 5 -4.76 -2.80 -1.59
N ILE A 6 -3.56 -2.96 -1.04
CA ILE A 6 -3.30 -3.75 0.17
C ILE A 6 -2.75 -2.85 1.27
N ASN A 7 -3.43 -2.83 2.40
CA ASN A 7 -3.00 -2.13 3.60
C ASN A 7 -2.61 -3.12 4.71
N GLY A 8 -1.41 -2.96 5.23
CA GLY A 8 -0.87 -3.74 6.33
C GLY A 8 -1.33 -3.27 7.72
N PRO A 9 -0.57 -3.62 8.77
CA PRO A 9 -1.00 -3.46 10.14
C PRO A 9 -1.21 -2.00 10.53
N ASN A 10 -2.22 -1.78 11.38
CA ASN A 10 -2.64 -0.50 11.95
C ASN A 10 -3.24 0.52 10.97
N LEU A 11 -3.25 0.27 9.66
CA LEU A 11 -3.82 1.21 8.69
C LEU A 11 -5.35 1.25 8.73
N ASN A 12 -6.00 0.23 9.29
CA ASN A 12 -7.42 0.27 9.66
C ASN A 12 -7.76 1.32 10.73
N LEU A 13 -6.75 1.89 11.40
CA LEU A 13 -6.92 2.93 12.43
C LEU A 13 -6.72 4.36 11.87
N LEU A 14 -6.50 4.52 10.56
CA LEU A 14 -6.40 5.83 9.92
C LEU A 14 -7.65 6.68 10.20
N GLY A 15 -7.45 7.98 10.45
CA GLY A 15 -8.51 8.92 10.84
C GLY A 15 -8.94 8.85 12.31
N LYS A 16 -8.48 7.85 13.09
CA LYS A 16 -8.77 7.72 14.53
C LYS A 16 -7.54 7.92 15.42
N ARG A 17 -6.34 7.66 14.90
CA ARG A 17 -5.07 7.73 15.63
C ARG A 17 -4.18 8.85 15.08
N GLU A 18 -3.58 9.64 15.98
CA GLU A 18 -2.61 10.70 15.65
C GLU A 18 -3.07 11.57 14.45
N PRO A 19 -4.26 12.20 14.51
CA PRO A 19 -4.84 12.92 13.37
C PRO A 19 -3.96 14.08 12.88
N GLU A 20 -3.13 14.65 13.77
CA GLU A 20 -2.11 15.65 13.44
C GLU A 20 -1.07 15.13 12.43
N VAL A 21 -0.82 13.81 12.41
CA VAL A 21 0.21 13.15 11.57
C VAL A 21 -0.40 12.49 10.33
N TYR A 22 -1.59 11.90 10.46
CA TYR A 22 -2.20 11.08 9.39
C TYR A 22 -3.47 11.69 8.77
N GLY A 23 -3.97 12.81 9.31
CA GLY A 23 -5.25 13.39 8.92
C GLY A 23 -6.45 12.69 9.59
N SER A 24 -7.63 13.32 9.47
CA SER A 24 -8.89 12.82 10.04
C SER A 24 -9.69 11.91 9.08
N LEU A 25 -9.21 11.73 7.84
CA LEU A 25 -9.88 10.94 6.83
C LEU A 25 -9.49 9.46 6.98
N SER A 26 -10.48 8.56 7.05
CA SER A 26 -10.21 7.12 7.00
C SER A 26 -9.84 6.71 5.57
N PHE A 27 -9.11 5.61 5.44
CA PHE A 27 -8.73 5.12 4.11
C PHE A 27 -9.95 4.75 3.27
N GLU A 28 -10.99 4.16 3.86
CA GLU A 28 -12.20 3.75 3.17
C GLU A 28 -12.93 4.94 2.55
N LYS A 29 -12.96 6.10 3.22
CA LYS A 29 -13.54 7.31 2.65
C LYS A 29 -12.73 7.82 1.46
N TYR A 30 -11.40 7.76 1.56
CA TYR A 30 -10.52 8.15 0.46
C TYR A 30 -10.60 7.18 -0.73
N LEU A 31 -10.80 5.89 -0.46
CA LEU A 31 -11.01 4.88 -1.51
C LEU A 31 -12.23 5.20 -2.37
N GLU A 32 -13.32 5.69 -1.78
CA GLU A 32 -14.48 6.13 -2.56
C GLU A 32 -14.14 7.30 -3.48
N THR A 33 -13.35 8.27 -3.02
CA THR A 33 -12.84 9.35 -3.87
C THR A 33 -11.99 8.82 -5.03
N LEU A 34 -11.12 7.83 -4.79
CA LEU A 34 -10.34 7.19 -5.86
C LEU A 34 -11.24 6.47 -6.87
N ARG A 35 -12.29 5.78 -6.41
CA ARG A 35 -13.24 5.09 -7.29
C ARG A 35 -14.02 6.07 -8.16
N GLU A 36 -14.43 7.20 -7.60
CA GLU A 36 -15.07 8.30 -8.35
C GLU A 36 -14.11 8.92 -9.37
N GLN A 37 -12.84 9.09 -9.01
CA GLN A 37 -11.82 9.67 -9.89
C GLN A 37 -11.42 8.74 -11.05
N TYR A 38 -11.50 7.43 -10.86
CA TYR A 38 -11.05 6.42 -11.82
C TYR A 38 -12.17 5.39 -12.13
N PRO A 39 -13.32 5.81 -12.69
CA PRO A 39 -14.50 4.94 -12.85
C PRO A 39 -14.27 3.73 -13.78
N GLU A 40 -13.32 3.82 -14.71
CA GLU A 40 -12.94 2.73 -15.63
C GLU A 40 -11.96 1.70 -15.02
N THR A 41 -11.52 1.97 -13.78
CA THR A 41 -10.60 1.11 -13.03
C THR A 41 -11.29 0.54 -11.80
N VAL A 42 -11.37 -0.79 -11.74
CA VAL A 42 -11.82 -1.51 -10.56
C VAL A 42 -10.70 -1.47 -9.52
N LEU A 43 -10.97 -0.78 -8.42
CA LEU A 43 -10.10 -0.70 -7.24
C LEU A 43 -10.64 -1.63 -6.14
N ASP A 44 -10.05 -2.82 -6.06
CA ASP A 44 -10.30 -3.74 -4.96
C ASP A 44 -9.40 -3.37 -3.77
N TYR A 45 -9.89 -3.61 -2.55
CA TYR A 45 -9.20 -3.23 -1.32
C TYR A 45 -9.14 -4.38 -0.34
N TYR A 46 -7.96 -4.60 0.24
CA TYR A 46 -7.74 -5.55 1.30
C TYR A 46 -6.91 -4.92 2.42
N GLN A 47 -7.27 -5.20 3.67
CA GLN A 47 -6.51 -4.78 4.84
C GLN A 47 -6.36 -5.95 5.80
N SER A 48 -5.16 -6.13 6.34
CA SER A 48 -4.94 -7.07 7.43
C SER A 48 -3.82 -6.63 8.37
N ASN A 49 -3.95 -7.01 9.64
CA ASN A 49 -2.88 -6.91 10.63
C ASN A 49 -1.97 -8.16 10.65
N ILE A 50 -2.38 -9.23 9.96
CA ILE A 50 -1.71 -10.53 9.97
C ILE A 50 -0.82 -10.62 8.72
N GLU A 51 0.49 -10.80 8.94
CA GLU A 51 1.48 -10.84 7.86
C GLU A 51 1.18 -11.93 6.82
N GLY A 52 0.84 -13.15 7.26
CA GLY A 52 0.56 -14.28 6.36
C GLY A 52 -0.66 -14.05 5.47
N GLU A 53 -1.65 -13.26 5.92
CA GLU A 53 -2.80 -12.89 5.11
C GLU A 53 -2.39 -11.94 3.98
N ILE A 54 -1.56 -10.94 4.26
CA ILE A 54 -1.00 -10.03 3.26
C ILE A 54 -0.20 -10.82 2.21
N ILE A 55 0.66 -11.75 2.65
CA ILE A 55 1.43 -12.63 1.75
C ILE A 55 0.50 -13.44 0.85
N THR A 56 -0.53 -14.05 1.44
CA THR A 56 -1.51 -14.85 0.70
C THR A 56 -2.25 -14.00 -0.34
N THR A 57 -2.66 -12.79 0.03
CA THR A 57 -3.33 -11.85 -0.87
C THR A 57 -2.42 -11.41 -2.03
N ILE A 58 -1.14 -11.14 -1.77
CA ILE A 58 -0.16 -10.81 -2.83
C ILE A 58 -0.05 -11.97 -3.82
N GLN A 59 0.08 -13.20 -3.34
CA GLN A 59 0.19 -14.39 -4.19
C GLN A 59 -1.09 -14.63 -5.02
N GLN A 60 -2.27 -14.45 -4.41
CA GLN A 60 -3.56 -14.60 -5.09
C GLN A 60 -3.84 -13.50 -6.12
N ALA A 61 -3.16 -12.36 -6.02
CA ALA A 61 -3.33 -11.27 -6.95
C ALA A 61 -2.65 -11.50 -8.30
N ASP A 62 -1.67 -12.41 -8.37
CA ASP A 62 -0.91 -12.68 -9.59
C ASP A 62 -1.80 -13.24 -10.69
N GLY A 63 -1.66 -12.71 -11.91
CA GLY A 63 -2.53 -13.04 -13.05
C GLY A 63 -3.98 -12.55 -12.96
N VAL A 64 -4.42 -11.98 -11.83
CA VAL A 64 -5.78 -11.44 -11.65
C VAL A 64 -5.80 -9.90 -11.73
N TYR A 65 -4.76 -9.24 -11.21
CA TYR A 65 -4.65 -7.80 -11.16
C TYR A 65 -3.53 -7.29 -12.08
N LYS A 66 -3.71 -6.11 -12.68
CA LYS A 66 -2.67 -5.46 -13.48
C LYS A 66 -1.52 -4.92 -12.62
N GLY A 67 -1.79 -4.65 -11.35
CA GLY A 67 -0.82 -4.13 -10.40
C GLY A 67 -1.38 -4.05 -8.99
N ILE A 68 -0.46 -3.96 -8.03
CA ILE A 68 -0.74 -3.92 -6.60
C ILE A 68 -0.18 -2.62 -6.03
N ILE A 69 -0.97 -1.95 -5.21
CA ILE A 69 -0.56 -0.78 -4.45
C ILE A 69 -0.48 -1.21 -2.99
N LEU A 70 0.72 -1.28 -2.44
CA LEU A 70 0.99 -1.86 -1.14
C LEU A 70 1.48 -0.80 -0.16
N ASN A 71 0.73 -0.59 0.92
CA ASN A 71 1.27 0.03 2.13
C ASN A 71 1.34 -1.04 3.21
N ALA A 72 2.51 -1.65 3.40
CA ALA A 72 2.69 -2.72 4.39
C ALA A 72 2.81 -2.19 5.84
N GLY A 73 2.62 -0.89 6.08
CA GLY A 73 2.75 -0.29 7.40
C GLY A 73 4.11 -0.61 8.02
N ALA A 74 4.09 -1.06 9.27
CA ALA A 74 5.33 -1.43 9.98
C ALA A 74 6.05 -2.63 9.36
N TYR A 75 5.35 -3.54 8.67
CA TYR A 75 5.98 -4.72 8.06
C TYR A 75 6.94 -4.37 6.92
N THR A 76 6.83 -3.17 6.35
CA THR A 76 7.85 -2.60 5.47
C THR A 76 9.27 -2.73 6.02
N HIS A 77 9.42 -2.56 7.33
CA HIS A 77 10.72 -2.50 8.01
C HIS A 77 11.14 -3.82 8.66
N THR A 78 10.29 -4.85 8.62
CA THR A 78 10.51 -6.11 9.36
C THR A 78 10.26 -7.37 8.54
N SER A 79 9.44 -7.31 7.50
CA SER A 79 8.97 -8.49 6.78
C SER A 79 9.81 -8.78 5.54
N ILE A 80 10.69 -9.77 5.67
CA ILE A 80 11.34 -10.40 4.53
C ILE A 80 10.31 -11.26 3.76
N GLY A 81 9.35 -11.87 4.46
CA GLY A 81 8.33 -12.72 3.85
C GLY A 81 7.44 -12.00 2.82
N ILE A 82 7.02 -10.76 3.11
CA ILE A 82 6.29 -9.93 2.13
C ILE A 82 7.19 -9.58 0.94
N ALA A 83 8.46 -9.24 1.17
CA ALA A 83 9.39 -8.94 0.09
C ALA A 83 9.60 -10.15 -0.85
N ASP A 84 9.72 -11.35 -0.29
CA ASP A 84 9.86 -12.57 -1.09
C ASP A 84 8.56 -12.95 -1.82
N ALA A 85 7.39 -12.68 -1.22
CA ALA A 85 6.10 -12.84 -1.89
C ALA A 85 5.98 -11.91 -3.12
N ILE A 86 6.46 -10.67 -3.02
CA ILE A 86 6.48 -9.72 -4.14
C ILE A 86 7.41 -10.21 -5.26
N LYS A 87 8.59 -10.74 -4.92
CA LYS A 87 9.52 -11.33 -5.91
C LYS A 87 8.95 -12.55 -6.63
N ALA A 88 8.02 -13.25 -6.00
CA ALA A 88 7.48 -14.51 -6.51
C ALA A 88 6.33 -14.34 -7.52
N ILE A 89 5.82 -13.12 -7.70
CA ILE A 89 4.70 -12.80 -8.60
C ILE A 89 5.16 -11.97 -9.79
N GLN A 90 4.39 -11.99 -10.89
CA GLN A 90 4.65 -11.15 -12.06
C GLN A 90 3.96 -9.79 -11.97
N ALA A 91 2.84 -9.71 -11.24
CA ALA A 91 2.11 -8.45 -11.10
C ALA A 91 2.99 -7.37 -10.41
N PRO A 92 3.16 -6.18 -11.03
CA PRO A 92 3.98 -5.11 -10.47
C PRO A 92 3.38 -4.55 -9.17
N VAL A 93 4.24 -4.32 -8.18
CA VAL A 93 3.87 -3.75 -6.87
C VAL A 93 4.46 -2.35 -6.71
N VAL A 94 3.64 -1.36 -6.36
CA VAL A 94 4.10 -0.02 -5.95
C VAL A 94 3.95 0.11 -4.44
N GLU A 95 5.05 0.43 -3.75
CA GLU A 95 5.04 0.70 -2.31
C GLU A 95 4.56 2.11 -2.02
N VAL A 96 3.66 2.27 -1.04
CA VAL A 96 3.10 3.57 -0.65
C VAL A 96 3.25 3.78 0.85
N HIS A 97 3.66 4.99 1.24
CA HIS A 97 3.68 5.47 2.62
C HIS A 97 3.04 6.84 2.75
N ILE A 98 2.06 6.96 3.64
CA ILE A 98 1.32 8.22 3.89
C ILE A 98 2.27 9.28 4.45
N SER A 99 2.99 8.95 5.53
CA SER A 99 3.99 9.84 6.14
C SER A 99 5.35 9.70 5.46
N ASN A 100 6.18 10.75 5.50
CA ASN A 100 7.58 10.64 5.11
C ASN A 100 8.33 9.79 6.14
N THR A 101 8.69 8.54 5.82
CA THR A 101 9.39 7.67 6.78
C THR A 101 10.82 8.11 7.06
N PHE A 102 11.46 8.84 6.14
CA PHE A 102 12.81 9.38 6.34
C PHE A 102 12.87 10.55 7.32
N SER A 103 11.75 11.22 7.60
CA SER A 103 11.66 12.23 8.66
C SER A 103 11.35 11.65 10.04
N ARG A 104 11.28 10.31 10.15
CA ARG A 104 10.92 9.59 11.38
C ARG A 104 12.12 8.81 11.93
N GLU A 105 11.87 7.90 12.86
CA GLU A 105 12.89 7.08 13.50
C GLU A 105 13.74 6.31 12.48
N THR A 106 15.03 6.12 12.77
CA THR A 106 16.01 5.54 11.83
C THR A 106 15.65 4.14 11.35
N PHE A 107 14.97 3.34 12.17
CA PHE A 107 14.50 2.01 11.77
C PHE A 107 13.43 2.05 10.67
N ARG A 108 12.83 3.22 10.39
CA ARG A 108 11.87 3.42 9.29
C ARG A 108 12.50 3.87 7.98
N HIS A 109 13.81 4.12 7.97
CA HIS A 109 14.55 4.56 6.78
C HIS A 109 14.89 3.38 5.87
N GLN A 110 14.84 2.16 6.40
CA GLN A 110 15.08 0.93 5.64
C GLN A 110 13.76 0.22 5.36
N SER A 111 13.52 -0.09 4.09
CA SER A 111 12.42 -0.94 3.63
C SER A 111 12.97 -2.23 3.04
N PHE A 112 12.42 -3.37 3.45
CA PHE A 112 12.67 -4.65 2.79
C PHE A 112 11.85 -4.80 1.50
N ILE A 113 10.82 -3.97 1.31
CA ILE A 113 9.91 -4.00 0.18
C ILE A 113 10.43 -3.15 -0.98
N SER A 114 10.99 -1.96 -0.70
CA SER A 114 11.40 -1.01 -1.75
C SER A 114 12.38 -1.61 -2.77
N PRO A 115 13.37 -2.45 -2.39
CA PRO A 115 14.28 -3.06 -3.34
C PRO A 115 13.62 -4.04 -4.33
N VAL A 116 12.41 -4.51 -4.03
CA VAL A 116 11.69 -5.52 -4.82
C VAL A 116 10.40 -5.00 -5.45
N ALA A 117 9.96 -3.80 -5.05
CA ALA A 117 8.84 -3.11 -5.66
C ALA A 117 9.25 -2.45 -6.99
N SER A 118 8.26 -2.11 -7.82
CA SER A 118 8.45 -1.32 -9.05
C SER A 118 8.86 0.12 -8.75
N GLY A 119 8.47 0.63 -7.58
CA GLY A 119 8.78 1.97 -7.11
C GLY A 119 8.16 2.23 -5.74
N ILE A 120 8.56 3.34 -5.13
CA ILE A 120 8.05 3.81 -3.84
C ILE A 120 7.53 5.24 -3.95
N ILE A 121 6.37 5.49 -3.34
CA ILE A 121 5.78 6.81 -3.16
C ILE A 121 5.61 7.07 -1.66
N ILE A 122 6.24 8.11 -1.15
CA ILE A 122 6.39 8.32 0.30
C ILE A 122 6.19 9.78 0.67
N GLY A 123 5.40 10.03 1.73
CA GLY A 123 5.24 11.37 2.31
C GLY A 123 4.24 12.28 1.61
N PHE A 124 3.49 11.77 0.64
CA PHE A 124 2.45 12.52 -0.07
C PHE A 124 1.05 12.35 0.56
N GLY A 125 0.96 11.85 1.80
CA GLY A 125 -0.31 11.58 2.44
C GLY A 125 -1.13 10.53 1.69
N LEU A 126 -2.46 10.67 1.71
CA LEU A 126 -3.36 9.78 0.99
C LEU A 126 -3.23 9.92 -0.54
N GLU A 127 -2.82 11.09 -1.04
CA GLU A 127 -2.56 11.32 -2.47
C GLU A 127 -1.49 10.38 -3.05
N GLY A 128 -0.62 9.82 -2.20
CA GLY A 128 0.32 8.78 -2.61
C GLY A 128 -0.35 7.57 -3.27
N TYR A 129 -1.54 7.18 -2.81
CA TYR A 129 -2.31 6.09 -3.46
C TYR A 129 -2.86 6.53 -4.81
N GLY A 130 -3.35 7.77 -4.95
CA GLY A 130 -3.82 8.31 -6.23
C GLY A 130 -2.71 8.38 -7.29
N LEU A 131 -1.50 8.76 -6.88
CA LEU A 131 -0.31 8.73 -7.74
C LEU A 131 0.04 7.30 -8.16
N ALA A 132 -0.05 6.33 -7.24
CA ALA A 132 0.19 4.92 -7.55
C ALA A 132 -0.86 4.35 -8.52
N VAL A 133 -2.15 4.71 -8.38
CA VAL A 133 -3.19 4.35 -9.34
C VAL A 133 -2.88 4.92 -10.71
N ARG A 134 -2.50 6.20 -10.79
CA ARG A 134 -2.16 6.86 -12.05
C ARG A 134 -0.96 6.21 -12.76
N TYR A 135 0.01 5.67 -12.04
CA TYR A 135 1.14 4.95 -12.64
C TYR A 135 0.69 3.71 -13.46
N PHE A 136 -0.39 3.05 -13.06
CA PHE A 136 -0.89 1.84 -13.74
C PHE A 136 -1.87 2.11 -14.89
N ILE A 137 -2.35 3.35 -15.02
CA ILE A 137 -3.26 3.79 -16.09
C ILE A 137 -2.42 4.18 -17.30
#